data_AF-A0A3C0KG28-F1
#
_entry.id   AF-A0A3C0KG28-F1
#
_cell.length_a   1.000
_cell.length_b   1.000
_cell.length_c   1.000
_cell.angle_alpha   90.00
_cell.angle_beta   90.00
_cell.angle_gamma   90.00
#
_symmetry.space_group_name_H-M   'P 1'
#
loop_
_entity.id
_entity.type
_entity.pdbx_description
1 polymer ?
#
loop_
_entity_poly.entity_id
_entity_poly.type
_entity_poly.pdbx_seq_one_letter_code
_entity_poly.pdbx_strand_id
1 'polypeptide(L)' 'VDELQRQNQSGLYKQGTTAKVGQMTAAKYSMEGELTSIVKQNNSTKDVYYKFTLKLFDVQEGTIEWQDEKEIRKTSKR' A
#
# COMPACT_ATOMS: atom_id res chain seq x y z
N VAL A 1 13.21 -3.41 7.06
CA VAL A 1 14.20 -4.24 7.79
C VAL A 1 13.64 -5.63 8.09
N ASP A 2 12.41 -5.72 8.58
CA ASP A 2 11.72 -7.00 8.88
C ASP A 2 11.73 -8.00 7.70
N GLU A 3 11.44 -7.53 6.48
CA GLU A 3 11.50 -8.36 5.26
C GLU A 3 12.90 -8.95 4.98
N LEU A 4 13.97 -8.17 5.17
CA LEU A 4 15.34 -8.65 4.99
C LEU A 4 15.71 -9.68 6.05
N GLN A 5 15.29 -9.49 7.29
CA GLN A 5 15.51 -10.47 8.35
C GLN A 5 14.74 -11.76 8.08
N ARG A 6 13.47 -11.67 7.68
CA ARG A 6 12.66 -12.83 7.30
C ARG A 6 13.32 -13.63 6.18
N GLN A 7 13.77 -12.98 5.11
CA GLN A 7 14.43 -13.66 4.01
C GLN A 7 15.73 -14.35 4.43
N ASN A 8 16.56 -13.67 5.24
CA ASN A 8 17.87 -14.18 5.62
C ASN A 8 17.85 -15.18 6.79
N GLN A 9 16.80 -15.19 7.63
CA GLN A 9 16.76 -15.99 8.87
C GLN A 9 15.66 -17.06 8.90
N SER A 10 14.64 -17.02 8.04
CA SER A 10 13.53 -17.99 8.10
C SER A 10 13.90 -19.39 7.60
N GLY A 11 15.01 -19.55 6.87
CA GLY A 11 15.38 -20.83 6.23
C GLY A 11 14.43 -21.27 5.09
N LEU A 12 13.42 -20.46 4.75
CA LEU A 12 12.41 -20.76 3.71
C LEU A 12 12.86 -20.34 2.30
N TYR A 13 13.92 -19.54 2.18
CA TYR A 13 14.39 -18.96 0.93
C TYR A 13 15.68 -19.63 0.45
N LYS A 14 15.86 -19.76 -0.88
CA LYS A 14 17.09 -20.31 -1.46
C LYS A 14 18.29 -19.43 -1.10
N GLN A 15 19.36 -20.05 -0.61
CA GLN A 15 20.49 -19.38 0.07
C GLN A 15 21.38 -18.49 -0.82
N GLY A 16 21.04 -18.29 -2.09
CA GLY A 16 21.70 -17.36 -3.01
C GLY A 16 20.78 -16.30 -3.62
N THR A 17 19.48 -16.34 -3.31
CA THR A 17 18.47 -15.44 -3.88
C THR A 17 17.97 -14.41 -2.87
N THR A 18 18.41 -14.48 -1.61
CA THR A 18 18.00 -13.54 -0.58
C THR A 18 18.68 -12.19 -0.78
N ALA A 19 17.96 -11.11 -0.51
CA ALA A 19 18.54 -9.77 -0.56
C ALA A 19 19.58 -9.59 0.56
N LYS A 20 20.75 -9.07 0.21
CA LYS A 20 21.85 -8.83 1.15
C LYS A 20 21.60 -7.56 1.97
N VAL A 21 21.92 -7.62 3.26
CA VAL A 21 21.87 -6.46 4.15
C VAL A 21 22.92 -5.42 3.73
N GLY A 22 22.60 -4.13 3.84
CA GLY A 22 23.52 -3.02 3.56
C GLY A 22 23.64 -2.63 2.08
N GLN A 23 22.87 -3.26 1.19
CA GLN A 23 22.85 -2.94 -0.26
C GLN A 23 21.60 -2.15 -0.68
N MET A 24 20.77 -1.72 0.27
CA MET A 24 19.60 -0.90 -0.03
C MET A 24 20.04 0.49 -0.49
N THR A 25 19.58 0.92 -1.66
CA THR A 25 19.73 2.31 -2.10
C THR A 25 18.68 3.18 -1.39
N ALA A 26 19.04 4.43 -1.08
CA ALA A 26 18.08 5.38 -0.55
C ALA A 26 16.88 5.54 -1.50
N ALA A 27 15.68 5.59 -0.94
CA ALA A 27 14.47 5.78 -1.73
C ALA A 27 14.46 7.20 -2.32
N LYS A 28 14.26 7.31 -3.64
CA LYS A 28 14.03 8.62 -4.28
C LYS A 28 12.59 9.10 -4.06
N TYR A 29 11.63 8.18 -4.11
CA TYR A 29 10.22 8.47 -3.88
C TYR A 29 9.67 7.59 -2.75
N SER A 30 8.75 8.16 -1.96
CA SER A 30 7.95 7.44 -0.97
C SER A 30 6.48 7.47 -1.38
N MET A 31 5.78 6.34 -1.27
CA MET A 31 4.35 6.28 -1.56
C MET A 31 3.57 6.03 -0.28
N GLU A 32 2.65 6.93 0.03
CA GLU A 32 1.73 6.82 1.16
C GLU A 32 0.31 6.61 0.65
N GLY A 33 -0.43 5.73 1.32
CA GLY A 33 -1.79 5.37 0.91
C GLY A 33 -2.76 5.34 2.07
N GLU A 34 -3.97 5.82 1.82
CA GLU A 34 -5.11 5.71 2.74
C GLU A 34 -6.24 4.93 2.06
N LEU A 35 -6.77 3.93 2.77
CA LEU A 35 -7.95 3.18 2.36
C LEU A 35 -9.06 3.35 3.40
N THR A 36 -10.12 4.06 3.02
CA THR A 36 -11.29 4.27 3.88
C THR A 36 -12.48 3.46 3.35
N SER A 37 -13.19 2.79 4.25
CA SER A 37 -14.46 2.13 3.93
C SER A 37 -15.63 2.98 4.42
N ILE A 38 -16.62 3.19 3.56
CA ILE A 38 -17.85 3.91 3.86
C ILE A 38 -19.02 2.98 3.57
N VAL A 39 -19.72 2.55 4.62
CA VAL A 39 -20.89 1.69 4.50
C VAL A 39 -22.15 2.54 4.61
N LYS A 40 -23.00 2.50 3.58
CA LYS A 40 -24.33 3.12 3.58
C LYS A 40 -25.38 2.00 3.52
N GLN A 41 -26.28 1.95 4.50
CA GLN A 41 -27.30 0.90 4.59
C GLN A 41 -28.68 1.51 4.79
N ASN A 42 -29.66 0.97 4.06
CA ASN A 42 -31.09 1.18 4.29
C ASN A 42 -31.82 -0.18 4.35
N ASN A 43 -33.15 -0.18 4.51
CA ASN A 43 -33.94 -1.40 4.71
C ASN A 43 -33.88 -2.40 3.53
N SER A 44 -33.55 -1.96 2.31
CA SER A 44 -33.55 -2.79 1.10
C SER A 44 -32.16 -2.99 0.49
N THR A 45 -31.21 -2.11 0.77
CA THR A 45 -29.91 -2.03 0.06
C THR A 45 -28.76 -1.74 1.02
N LYS A 46 -27.64 -2.43 0.81
CA LYS A 46 -26.35 -2.12 1.44
C LYS A 46 -25.34 -1.75 0.36
N ASP A 47 -24.89 -0.50 0.38
CA ASP A 47 -23.79 -0.01 -0.45
C ASP A 47 -22.52 0.07 0.39
N VAL A 48 -21.42 -0.45 -0.17
CA VAL A 48 -20.09 -0.32 0.42
C VAL A 48 -19.22 0.45 -0.56
N TYR A 49 -18.70 1.59 -0.13
CA TYR A 49 -17.76 2.40 -0.89
C TYR A 49 -16.38 2.24 -0.28
N TYR A 50 -15.38 2.11 -1.12
CA TYR A 50 -13.99 2.23 -0.72
C TYR A 50 -13.42 3.48 -1.36
N LYS A 51 -12.81 4.34 -0.56
CA LYS A 51 -12.04 5.48 -1.04
C LYS A 51 -10.57 5.17 -0.86
N PHE A 52 -9.83 5.19 -1.96
CA PHE A 52 -8.41 4.93 -1.97
C PHE A 52 -7.68 6.18 -2.41
N THR A 53 -6.84 6.72 -1.55
CA THR A 53 -6.01 7.89 -1.82
C THR A 53 -4.56 7.46 -1.80
N LEU A 54 -3.82 7.80 -2.85
CA LEU A 54 -2.37 7.57 -2.92
C LEU A 54 -1.64 8.89 -3.14
N LYS A 55 -0.51 9.03 -2.48
CA LYS A 55 0.42 10.17 -2.61
C LYS A 55 1.82 9.64 -2.84
N LEU A 56 2.49 10.15 -3.86
CA LEU A 56 3.89 9.91 -4.13
C LEU A 56 4.68 11.18 -3.80
N PHE A 57 5.62 11.05 -2.88
CA PHE A 57 6.49 12.14 -2.45
C PHE A 57 7.89 11.96 -3.02
N ASP A 58 8.50 13.05 -3.50
CA ASP A 58 9.96 13.09 -3.65
C ASP A 58 10.59 13.22 -2.25
N VAL A 59 11.45 12.28 -1.88
CA VAL A 59 12.02 12.19 -0.52
C VAL A 59 13.03 13.30 -0.27
N GLN A 60 13.71 13.77 -1.31
CA GLN A 60 14.72 14.80 -1.18
C GLN A 60 14.09 16.19 -1.14
N GLU A 61 13.10 16.44 -1.99
CA GLU A 61 12.43 17.75 -2.08
C GLU A 61 11.29 17.91 -1.06
N GLY A 62 10.73 16.80 -0.57
CA GLY A 62 9.59 16.80 0.34
C GLY A 62 8.26 17.20 -0.34
N THR A 63 8.22 17.18 -1.67
CA THR A 63 7.08 17.59 -2.50
C THR A 63 6.21 16.40 -2.89
N ILE A 64 4.92 16.65 -3.14
CA ILE A 64 4.03 15.65 -3.76
C ILE A 64 4.20 15.74 -5.27
N GLU A 65 4.73 14.68 -5.87
CA GLU A 65 4.93 14.58 -7.32
C GLU A 65 3.70 14.02 -8.01
N TRP A 66 2.94 13.18 -7.32
CA TRP A 66 1.70 12.61 -7.83
C TRP A 66 0.74 12.30 -6.70
N GLN A 67 -0.53 12.53 -6.95
CA GLN A 67 -1.61 12.16 -6.05
C GLN A 67 -2.83 11.76 -6.86
N ASP A 68 -3.48 10.66 -6.47
CA ASP A 68 -4.75 10.26 -7.05
C ASP A 68 -5.70 9.76 -5.97
N GLU A 69 -6.99 9.94 -6.22
CA GLU A 69 -8.07 9.46 -5.37
C GLU A 69 -9.07 8.70 -6.23
N LYS A 70 -9.36 7.46 -5.82
CA LYS A 70 -10.33 6.62 -6.49
C LYS A 70 -11.40 6.14 -5.53
N GLU A 71 -12.65 6.36 -5.92
CA GLU A 71 -13.80 5.71 -5.31
C GLU A 71 -14.13 4.41 -6.03
N ILE A 72 -14.25 3.33 -5.27
CA ILE A 72 -14.68 2.01 -5.73
C ILE A 72 -15.99 1.66 -5.02
N ARG A 73 -17.08 1.62 -5.79
CA ARG A 73 -18.38 1.22 -5.28
C ARG A 73 -18.57 -0.29 -5.41
N LYS A 74 -18.87 -0.96 -4.30
CA LYS A 74 -19.40 -2.33 -4.27
C LYS A 74 -20.88 -2.28 -3.91
N THR A 75 -21.73 -2.62 -4.87
CA THR A 75 -23.16 -2.81 -4.64
C THR A 75 -23.46 -4.30 -4.62
N SER A 76 -24.08 -4.76 -3.53
CA SER A 76 -24.66 -6.09 -3.44
C SER A 76 -26.18 -5.96 -3.50
N LYS A 77 -26.83 -6.64 -4.45
CA LYS A 77 -28.28 -6.80 -4.44
C LYS A 77 -28.60 -8.09 -3.68
N ARG A 78 -29.57 -8.02 -2.76
CA ARG A 78 -30.12 -9.19 -2.07
C ARG A 78 -30.82 -10.13 -3.05
#